data_AF-A0A4D4KZK5-F1
#
_entry.id   AF-A0A4D4KZK5-F1
#
_cell.length_a   1.000
_cell.length_b   1.000
_cell.length_c   1.000
_cell.angle_alpha   90.00
_cell.angle_beta   90.00
_cell.angle_gamma   90.00
#
_symmetry.space_group_name_H-M   'P 1'
#
loop_
_entity.id
_entity.type
_entity.pdbx_description
1 polymer ?
#
loop_
_entity_poly.entity_id
_entity_poly.type
_entity_poly.pdbx_seq_one_letter_code
_entity_poly.pdbx_strand_id
1 'polypeptide(L)'
;MPLALFVSGRRAPSLGTDRGVCLLDDDGIIAELHDLAGTDTRILDEPDLLQLLLPSLRADYVASETYVAGPGAVTSCDVIALAGDRDPHVEVSEVADWRDHTTGTFELRVFPGAHFFINDHEPEIAAALADTLLAAAGPGPLIR
;
A
#
# COMPACT_ATOMS: atom_id res chain seq x y z
N MET A 1 9.99 12.90 14.02
CA MET A 1 8.79 12.38 13.36
C MET A 1 9.05 12.33 11.87
N PRO A 2 8.52 11.33 11.13
CA PRO A 2 8.60 11.32 9.68
C PRO A 2 7.95 12.57 9.09
N LEU A 3 8.43 12.98 7.92
CA LEU A 3 7.98 14.18 7.24
C LEU A 3 6.59 14.00 6.62
N ALA A 4 6.42 12.87 5.92
CA ALA A 4 5.16 12.45 5.34
C ALA A 4 5.12 10.92 5.35
N LEU A 5 3.90 10.37 5.29
CA LEU A 5 3.61 8.95 5.11
C LEU A 5 2.92 8.77 3.76
N PHE A 6 3.49 7.91 2.92
CA PHE A 6 2.84 7.46 1.69
C PHE A 6 2.19 6.10 1.93
N VAL A 7 0.91 5.99 1.65
CA VAL A 7 0.15 4.73 1.68
C VAL A 7 -0.33 4.42 0.27
N SER A 8 -0.27 3.16 -0.14
CA SER A 8 -0.53 2.76 -1.53
C SER A 8 -1.34 1.47 -1.56
N GLY A 9 -2.43 1.45 -2.32
CA GLY A 9 -3.22 0.24 -2.54
C GLY A 9 -3.72 -0.40 -1.25
N ARG A 10 -4.04 0.41 -0.22
CA ARG A 10 -4.39 -0.10 1.10
C ARG A 10 -5.52 0.68 1.75
N ARG A 11 -6.50 -0.07 2.26
CA ARG A 11 -7.61 0.45 3.08
C ARG A 11 -7.09 1.14 4.34
N ALA A 12 -7.87 2.09 4.86
CA ALA A 12 -7.59 2.73 6.13
C ALA A 12 -7.55 1.71 7.29
N PRO A 13 -6.69 1.92 8.32
CA PRO A 13 -6.58 1.02 9.47
C PRO A 13 -7.90 0.80 10.23
N SER A 14 -8.85 1.73 10.14
CA SER A 14 -10.17 1.67 10.77
C SER A 14 -11.12 0.63 10.17
N LEU A 15 -10.91 0.21 8.92
CA LEU A 15 -11.86 -0.62 8.17
C LEU A 15 -11.63 -2.13 8.38
N GLY A 16 -10.54 -2.50 9.06
CA GLY A 16 -10.08 -3.88 9.13
C GLY A 16 -9.49 -4.36 7.81
N THR A 17 -8.71 -5.44 7.88
CA THR A 17 -7.90 -5.93 6.77
C THR A 17 -8.13 -7.40 6.44
N ASP A 18 -9.01 -8.07 7.20
CA ASP A 18 -9.29 -9.48 7.05
C ASP A 18 -10.11 -9.75 5.77
N ARG A 19 -9.50 -10.47 4.83
CA ARG A 19 -10.16 -11.02 3.64
C ARG A 19 -10.24 -12.55 3.68
N GLY A 20 -9.75 -13.17 4.76
CA GLY A 20 -9.68 -14.61 4.94
C GLY A 20 -8.60 -15.32 4.12
N VAL A 21 -7.69 -14.59 3.45
CA VAL A 21 -6.62 -15.19 2.63
C VAL A 21 -5.67 -16.01 3.50
N CYS A 22 -5.38 -15.56 4.71
CA CYS A 22 -4.50 -16.25 5.64
C CYS A 22 -5.05 -17.62 6.08
N LEU A 23 -6.35 -17.89 5.86
CA LEU A 23 -7.02 -19.16 6.17
C LEU A 23 -6.99 -20.15 5.00
N LEU A 24 -6.54 -19.72 3.80
CA LEU A 24 -6.48 -20.56 2.62
C LEU A 24 -5.35 -21.58 2.70
N ASP A 25 -5.52 -22.69 1.97
CA ASP A 25 -4.43 -23.63 1.68
C ASP A 25 -3.43 -23.03 0.68
N ASP A 26 -2.38 -23.79 0.34
CA ASP A 26 -1.31 -23.25 -0.51
C ASP A 26 -1.84 -22.89 -1.88
N ASP A 27 -2.68 -23.73 -2.47
CA ASP A 27 -3.31 -23.50 -3.78
C ASP A 27 -4.17 -22.22 -3.76
N GLY A 28 -4.92 -21.97 -2.68
CA GLY A 28 -5.70 -20.75 -2.53
C GLY A 28 -4.85 -19.48 -2.40
N ILE A 29 -3.72 -19.53 -1.67
CA ILE A 29 -2.79 -18.40 -1.60
C ILE A 29 -2.13 -18.14 -2.95
N ILE A 30 -1.79 -19.18 -3.69
CA ILE A 30 -1.21 -19.07 -5.02
C ILE A 30 -2.21 -18.42 -5.98
N ALA A 31 -3.48 -18.83 -5.94
CA ALA A 31 -4.54 -18.22 -6.74
C ALA A 31 -4.71 -16.72 -6.42
N GLU A 32 -4.76 -16.35 -5.13
CA GLU A 32 -4.83 -14.94 -4.71
C GLU A 32 -3.61 -14.14 -5.21
N LEU A 33 -2.41 -14.72 -5.20
CA LEU A 33 -1.21 -14.06 -5.72
C LEU A 33 -1.27 -13.85 -7.24
N HIS A 34 -1.82 -14.80 -8.00
CA HIS A 34 -2.05 -14.61 -9.43
C HIS A 34 -3.08 -13.51 -9.71
N ASP A 35 -4.14 -13.45 -8.90
CA ASP A 35 -5.19 -12.42 -9.03
C ASP A 35 -4.68 -11.02 -8.66
N LEU A 36 -3.82 -10.94 -7.63
CA LEU A 36 -3.16 -9.70 -7.21
C LEU A 36 -2.12 -9.24 -8.24
N ALA A 37 -1.12 -10.08 -8.56
CA ALA A 37 0.18 -9.66 -9.09
C ALA A 37 0.15 -9.04 -10.49
N GLY A 38 -0.83 -9.32 -11.33
CA GLY A 38 -0.71 -8.98 -12.75
C GLY A 38 0.65 -9.44 -13.35
N THR A 39 1.22 -8.65 -14.25
CA THR A 39 2.12 -9.04 -15.36
C THR A 39 3.54 -9.58 -15.03
N ASP A 40 3.94 -9.85 -13.78
CA ASP A 40 5.25 -10.49 -13.50
C ASP A 40 5.15 -11.72 -12.58
N THR A 41 4.39 -12.71 -13.05
CA THR A 41 4.14 -14.00 -12.37
C THR A 41 5.23 -15.04 -12.60
N ARG A 42 6.37 -14.70 -13.22
CA ARG A 42 7.41 -15.69 -13.58
C ARG A 42 7.92 -16.49 -12.39
N ILE A 43 7.85 -15.93 -11.18
CA ILE A 43 8.20 -16.59 -9.93
C ILE A 43 7.08 -17.56 -9.46
N LEU A 44 5.82 -17.22 -9.72
CA LEU A 44 4.66 -18.05 -9.41
C LEU A 44 4.56 -19.26 -10.36
N ASP A 45 5.13 -19.15 -11.56
CA ASP A 45 5.17 -20.23 -12.55
C ASP A 45 6.31 -21.25 -12.29
N GLU A 46 7.16 -21.03 -11.26
CA GLU A 46 8.28 -21.89 -10.87
C GLU A 46 8.01 -22.59 -9.52
N PRO A 47 7.54 -23.85 -9.51
CA PRO A 47 7.05 -24.53 -8.30
C PRO A 47 8.05 -24.60 -7.16
N ASP A 48 9.32 -24.85 -7.47
CA ASP A 48 10.38 -24.98 -6.46
C ASP A 48 10.66 -23.64 -5.75
N LEU A 49 10.57 -22.53 -6.49
CA LEU A 49 10.75 -21.20 -5.95
C LEU A 49 9.51 -20.77 -5.14
N LEU A 50 8.32 -21.10 -5.62
CA LEU A 50 7.06 -20.81 -4.94
C LEU A 50 6.99 -21.52 -3.58
N GLN A 51 7.36 -22.80 -3.53
CA GLN A 51 7.43 -23.58 -2.28
C GLN A 51 8.39 -22.97 -1.26
N LEU A 52 9.48 -22.34 -1.70
CA LEU A 52 10.41 -21.63 -0.83
C LEU A 52 9.82 -20.34 -0.26
N LEU A 53 8.96 -19.64 -1.01
CA LEU A 53 8.38 -18.35 -0.64
C LEU A 53 7.08 -18.48 0.17
N LEU A 54 6.33 -19.56 -0.02
CA LEU A 54 5.02 -19.79 0.62
C LEU A 54 5.02 -19.58 2.14
N PRO A 55 6.02 -20.04 2.93
CA PRO A 55 6.04 -19.78 4.37
C PRO A 55 6.08 -18.29 4.73
N SER A 56 6.85 -17.49 3.99
CA SER A 56 6.96 -16.04 4.21
C SER A 56 5.67 -15.34 3.77
N LEU A 57 5.13 -15.70 2.61
CA LEU A 57 3.87 -15.14 2.09
C LEU A 57 2.70 -15.41 3.05
N ARG A 58 2.63 -16.62 3.61
CA ARG A 58 1.65 -16.97 4.66
C ARG A 58 1.79 -16.08 5.89
N ALA A 59 3.02 -15.89 6.37
CA ALA A 59 3.28 -15.05 7.53
C ALA A 59 2.87 -13.59 7.25
N ASP A 60 3.13 -13.09 6.04
CA ASP A 60 2.74 -11.74 5.63
C ASP A 60 1.22 -11.57 5.57
N TYR A 61 0.48 -12.54 5.01
CA TYR A 61 -0.99 -12.52 5.04
C TYR A 61 -1.53 -12.56 6.46
N VAL A 62 -1.01 -13.43 7.33
CA VAL A 62 -1.43 -13.47 8.74
C VAL A 62 -1.19 -12.12 9.40
N ALA A 63 0.01 -11.54 9.27
CA ALA A 63 0.33 -10.25 9.87
C ALA A 63 -0.56 -9.12 9.34
N SER A 64 -0.82 -9.14 8.04
CA SER A 64 -1.63 -8.14 7.33
C SER A 64 -3.11 -8.22 7.69
N GLU A 65 -3.70 -9.42 7.75
CA GLU A 65 -5.14 -9.65 7.98
C GLU A 65 -5.52 -9.68 9.46
N THR A 66 -4.60 -10.08 10.34
CA THR A 66 -4.84 -10.07 11.80
C THR A 66 -4.51 -8.72 12.45
N TYR A 67 -4.06 -7.74 11.67
CA TYR A 67 -3.80 -6.40 12.17
C TYR A 67 -5.10 -5.72 12.62
N VAL A 68 -5.13 -5.31 13.88
CA VAL A 68 -6.22 -4.51 14.45
C VAL A 68 -5.66 -3.18 14.91
N ALA A 69 -6.14 -2.10 14.30
CA ALA A 69 -5.78 -0.75 14.69
C ALA A 69 -6.27 -0.44 16.11
N GLY A 70 -5.37 0.02 16.97
CA GLY A 70 -5.73 0.47 18.31
C GLY A 70 -6.55 1.77 18.29
N PRO A 71 -7.28 2.08 19.38
CA PRO A 71 -7.93 3.39 19.53
C PRO A 71 -6.88 4.50 19.42
N GLY A 72 -7.01 5.37 18.41
CA GLY A 72 -6.06 6.45 18.17
C GLY A 72 -4.84 6.09 17.31
N ALA A 73 -4.95 5.09 16.42
CA ALA A 73 -3.97 4.83 15.36
C ALA A 73 -3.89 6.00 14.35
N VAL A 74 -3.37 7.14 14.80
CA VAL A 74 -3.33 8.42 14.09
C VAL A 74 -1.88 8.92 14.12
N THR A 75 -1.34 9.28 12.96
CA THR A 75 -0.02 9.91 12.85
C THR A 75 -0.14 11.44 12.90
N SER A 76 0.97 12.13 13.22
CA SER A 76 1.03 13.59 13.17
C SER A 76 1.67 14.14 11.89
N CYS A 77 2.15 13.27 10.99
CA CYS A 77 2.75 13.68 9.72
C CYS A 77 1.71 13.76 8.61
N ASP A 78 2.03 14.46 7.53
CA ASP A 78 1.19 14.48 6.34
C ASP A 78 1.01 13.06 5.78
N VAL A 79 -0.17 12.76 5.25
CA VAL A 79 -0.48 11.48 4.61
C VAL A 79 -0.82 11.72 3.15
N ILE A 80 -0.09 11.05 2.27
CA ILE A 80 -0.37 11.01 0.83
C ILE A 80 -0.82 9.60 0.50
N ALA A 81 -2.10 9.45 0.18
CA ALA A 81 -2.70 8.17 -0.15
C ALA A 81 -2.79 7.99 -1.67
N LEU A 82 -2.34 6.85 -2.15
CA LEU A 82 -2.31 6.47 -3.56
C LEU A 82 -3.27 5.31 -3.79
N ALA A 83 -4.17 5.44 -4.77
CA ALA A 83 -5.17 4.42 -5.10
C ALA A 83 -5.19 4.10 -6.60
N GLY A 84 -5.45 2.85 -6.94
CA GLY A 84 -5.81 2.44 -8.30
C GLY A 84 -7.32 2.59 -8.52
N ASP A 85 -7.74 3.14 -9.66
CA ASP A 85 -9.16 3.32 -10.01
C ASP A 85 -9.90 2.02 -10.34
N ARG A 86 -9.17 0.91 -10.53
CA ARG A 86 -9.67 -0.41 -10.89
C ARG A 86 -9.13 -1.50 -9.97
N ASP A 87 -8.65 -1.14 -8.77
CA ASP A 87 -8.20 -2.12 -7.78
C ASP A 87 -9.41 -2.96 -7.30
N PRO A 88 -9.43 -4.28 -7.56
CA PRO A 88 -10.55 -5.13 -7.16
C PRO A 88 -10.57 -5.43 -5.65
N HIS A 89 -9.48 -5.15 -4.94
CA HIS A 89 -9.33 -5.46 -3.53
C HIS A 89 -9.52 -4.24 -2.62
N VAL A 90 -9.35 -3.03 -3.13
CA VAL A 90 -9.38 -1.80 -2.35
C VAL A 90 -10.13 -0.70 -3.11
N GLU A 91 -11.27 -0.27 -2.59
CA GLU A 91 -11.99 0.85 -3.19
C GLU A 91 -11.31 2.19 -2.88
N VAL A 92 -11.41 3.16 -3.80
CA VAL A 92 -10.87 4.51 -3.61
C VAL A 92 -11.43 5.19 -2.35
N SER A 93 -12.69 4.94 -2.03
CA SER A 93 -13.38 5.37 -0.79
C SER A 93 -12.66 4.84 0.46
N GLU A 94 -12.29 3.57 0.48
CA GLU A 94 -11.59 2.94 1.61
C GLU A 94 -10.17 3.49 1.80
N VAL A 95 -9.52 3.92 0.71
CA VAL A 95 -8.25 4.64 0.77
C VAL A 95 -8.47 6.07 1.26
N ALA A 96 -9.56 6.73 0.88
CA ALA A 96 -9.88 8.09 1.32
C ALA A 96 -10.04 8.20 2.85
N ASP A 97 -10.48 7.13 3.52
CA ASP A 97 -10.64 7.06 4.98
C ASP A 97 -9.32 7.20 5.76
N TRP A 98 -8.16 7.09 5.09
CA TRP A 98 -6.87 7.44 5.69
C TRP A 98 -6.79 8.89 6.20
N ARG A 99 -7.68 9.77 5.71
CA ARG A 99 -7.84 11.15 6.22
C ARG A 99 -8.10 11.21 7.73
N ASP A 100 -8.72 10.18 8.30
CA ASP A 100 -9.05 10.12 9.73
C ASP A 100 -7.90 9.58 10.57
N HIS A 101 -6.82 9.12 9.92
CA HIS A 101 -5.64 8.54 10.52
C HIS A 101 -4.43 9.49 10.54
N THR A 102 -4.66 10.79 10.34
CA THR A 102 -3.64 11.82 10.53
C THR A 102 -4.18 13.10 11.17
N THR A 103 -3.36 13.78 11.95
CA THR A 103 -3.58 15.19 12.35
C THR A 103 -2.85 16.19 11.45
N GLY A 104 -2.04 15.71 10.50
CA GLY A 104 -1.41 16.52 9.46
C GLY A 104 -2.35 16.77 8.28
N THR A 105 -1.79 17.13 7.14
CA THR A 105 -2.56 17.23 5.89
C THR A 105 -2.81 15.84 5.29
N PHE A 106 -3.87 15.75 4.50
CA PHE A 106 -4.23 14.55 3.75
C PHE A 106 -4.38 14.88 2.27
N GLU A 107 -3.75 14.09 1.42
CA GLU A 107 -3.89 14.14 -0.03
C GLU A 107 -4.23 12.75 -0.56
N LEU A 108 -5.20 12.66 -1.47
CA LEU A 108 -5.52 11.42 -2.19
C LEU A 108 -5.19 11.60 -3.68
N ARG A 109 -4.37 10.71 -4.22
CA ARG A 109 -4.04 10.62 -5.65
C ARG A 109 -4.56 9.30 -6.21
N VAL A 110 -5.35 9.38 -7.27
CA VAL A 110 -5.95 8.21 -7.93
C VAL A 110 -5.31 8.03 -9.29
N PHE A 111 -4.81 6.83 -9.54
CA PHE A 111 -4.11 6.45 -10.76
C PHE A 111 -4.93 5.45 -11.56
N PRO A 112 -4.88 5.51 -12.91
CA PRO A 112 -5.45 4.47 -13.74
C PRO A 112 -4.72 3.13 -13.52
N GLY A 113 -5.35 2.12 -12.91
CA GLY A 113 -4.72 0.83 -12.68
C GLY A 113 -5.42 -0.03 -11.63
N ALA A 114 -5.07 -1.32 -11.61
CA ALA A 114 -5.49 -2.26 -10.57
C ALA A 114 -4.59 -2.12 -9.32
N HIS A 115 -4.50 -3.16 -8.48
CA HIS A 115 -3.75 -3.13 -7.23
C HIS A 115 -2.27 -2.69 -7.37
N PHE A 116 -1.60 -3.15 -8.42
CA PHE A 116 -0.20 -2.78 -8.72
C PHE A 116 -0.06 -1.57 -9.67
N PHE A 117 -1.00 -0.63 -9.66
CA PHE A 117 -0.90 0.63 -10.41
C PHE A 117 0.45 1.35 -10.20
N ILE A 118 1.07 1.15 -9.03
CA ILE A 118 2.38 1.73 -8.69
C ILE A 118 3.49 1.36 -9.68
N ASN A 119 3.42 0.18 -10.30
CA ASN A 119 4.42 -0.27 -11.27
C ASN A 119 4.27 0.46 -12.62
N ASP A 120 3.03 0.77 -13.01
CA ASP A 120 2.75 1.46 -14.28
C ASP A 120 2.99 2.98 -14.18
N HIS A 121 2.91 3.53 -12.96
CA HIS A 121 3.02 4.96 -12.68
C HIS A 121 4.27 5.32 -11.84
N GLU A 122 5.29 4.45 -11.83
CA GLU A 122 6.52 4.64 -11.06
C GLU A 122 7.13 6.04 -11.24
N PRO A 123 7.27 6.60 -12.47
CA PRO A 123 7.89 7.92 -12.63
C PRO A 123 7.06 9.06 -12.01
N GLU A 124 5.73 8.99 -12.10
CA GLU A 124 4.83 10.00 -11.55
C GLU A 124 4.81 9.93 -10.02
N ILE A 125 4.79 8.73 -9.46
CA ILE A 125 4.84 8.49 -8.02
C ILE A 125 6.20 8.93 -7.46
N ALA A 126 7.31 8.59 -8.14
CA ALA A 126 8.64 9.04 -7.73
C ALA A 126 8.76 10.57 -7.72
N ALA A 127 8.17 11.25 -8.72
CA ALA A 127 8.11 12.71 -8.74
C ALA A 127 7.30 13.27 -7.56
N ALA A 128 6.14 12.68 -7.25
CA ALA A 128 5.32 13.05 -6.10
C ALA A 128 6.08 12.95 -4.77
N LEU A 129 6.84 11.86 -4.58
CA LEU A 129 7.69 11.67 -3.42
C LEU A 129 8.78 12.76 -3.37
N ALA A 130 9.48 13.00 -4.48
CA ALA A 130 10.53 14.00 -4.55
C ALA A 130 10.02 15.42 -4.22
N ASP A 131 8.90 15.83 -4.80
CA ASP A 131 8.28 17.13 -4.56
C ASP A 131 7.89 17.32 -3.09
N THR A 132 7.33 16.27 -2.47
CA THR A 132 6.96 16.28 -1.04
C THR A 132 8.18 16.44 -0.15
N LEU A 133 9.25 15.69 -0.42
CA LEU A 133 10.50 15.76 0.35
C LEU A 133 11.19 17.13 0.18
N LEU A 134 11.18 17.70 -1.03
CA LEU A 134 11.79 19.00 -1.32
C LEU A 134 10.99 20.16 -0.70
N ALA A 135 9.67 20.12 -0.78
CA ALA A 135 8.81 21.16 -0.22
C ALA A 135 9.02 21.32 1.30
N ALA A 136 9.20 20.21 2.00
CA ALA A 136 9.38 20.24 3.45
C ALA A 136 10.84 20.45 3.90
N ALA A 137 11.82 20.33 3.01
CA ALA A 137 13.20 20.74 3.27
C ALA A 137 13.33 22.28 3.39
N GLY A 138 12.34 23.04 2.91
CA GLY A 138 12.34 24.50 2.88
C GLY A 138 13.42 25.09 1.95
N PRO A 139 13.37 26.40 1.63
CA PRO A 139 14.51 27.05 1.00
C PRO A 139 15.66 27.06 2.01
N GLY A 140 16.75 26.34 1.70
CA GLY A 140 17.97 26.36 2.49
C GLY A 140 18.45 27.80 2.74
N PRO A 141 19.15 28.09 3.85
CA PRO A 141 19.57 29.44 4.16
C PRO A 141 20.40 29.99 3.00
N LEU A 142 19.96 31.14 2.45
CA LEU A 142 20.75 31.94 1.51
C LEU A 142 22.06 32.31 2.21
N ILE A 143 23.14 31.64 1.86
CA ILE A 143 24.49 32.03 2.25
C ILE A 143 24.76 33.38 1.55
N ARG A 144 24.77 34.46 2.34
CA ARG A 144 25.23 35.79 1.92
C ARG A 144 26.73 35.91 2.08
#